data_AF-B3IVN1-F1
#
_entry.id   AF-B3IVN1-F1
#
_cell.length_a   1.000
_cell.length_b   1.000
_cell.length_c   1.000
_cell.angle_alpha   90.00
_cell.angle_beta   90.00
_cell.angle_gamma   90.00
#
_symmetry.space_group_name_H-M   'P 1'
#
loop_
_entity.id
_entity.type
_entity.pdbx_description
1 polymer ?
#
loop_
_entity_poly.entity_id
_entity_poly.type
_entity_poly.pdbx_seq_one_letter_code
_entity_poly.pdbx_strand_id
1 'polypeptide(L)' 'IAREAEAAMFHRKLFEELVRASSHSTDLMEAMAMGSVQASYHCLAAALIVLTESG' A
#
# COMPACT_ATOMS: atom_id res chain seq x y z
N ILE A 1 -11.09 4.17 18.86
CA ILE A 1 -11.71 3.05 18.09
C ILE A 1 -10.97 2.85 16.78
N ALA A 2 -10.91 3.85 15.88
CA ALA A 2 -10.26 3.70 14.57
C ALA A 2 -8.77 3.32 14.69
N ARG A 3 -8.00 4.06 15.49
CA ARG A 3 -6.57 3.79 15.72
C ARG A 3 -6.29 2.36 16.19
N GLU A 4 -7.07 1.87 17.15
CA GLU A 4 -6.89 0.54 17.71
C GLU A 4 -7.33 -0.55 16.72
N ALA A 5 -8.36 -0.28 15.91
CA ALA A 5 -8.80 -1.18 14.84
C ALA A 5 -7.77 -1.26 13.70
N GLU A 6 -7.22 -0.12 13.26
CA GLU A 6 -6.15 -0.06 12.26
C GLU A 6 -4.92 -0.84 12.72
N ALA A 7 -4.47 -0.66 13.96
CA ALA A 7 -3.34 -1.41 14.51
C ALA A 7 -3.56 -2.94 14.53
N ALA A 8 -4.81 -3.39 14.64
CA ALA A 8 -5.18 -4.80 14.66
C ALA A 8 -5.37 -5.42 13.25
N MET A 9 -5.27 -4.62 12.18
CA MET A 9 -5.46 -5.10 10.82
C MET A 9 -4.34 -6.05 10.38
N PHE A 10 -4.72 -7.13 9.68
CA PHE A 10 -3.76 -7.99 9.01
C PHE A 10 -3.36 -7.41 7.64
N HIS A 11 -2.65 -6.28 7.70
CA HIS A 11 -2.24 -5.45 6.57
C HIS A 11 -1.62 -6.22 5.39
N ARG A 12 -0.75 -7.20 5.68
CA ARG A 12 -0.10 -8.02 4.65
C ARG A 12 -1.12 -8.85 3.85
N LYS A 13 -2.05 -9.52 4.54
CA LYS A 13 -3.09 -10.32 3.88
C LYS A 13 -4.01 -9.44 3.04
N LEU A 14 -4.42 -8.28 3.57
CA LEU A 14 -5.22 -7.32 2.84
C LEU A 14 -4.51 -6.85 1.56
N PHE A 15 -3.23 -6.52 1.64
CA PHE A 15 -2.44 -6.11 0.48
C PHE A 15 -2.35 -7.21 -0.58
N GLU A 16 -2.06 -8.46 -0.18
CA GLU A 16 -2.01 -9.61 -1.09
C GLU A 16 -3.36 -9.84 -1.80
N GLU A 17 -4.47 -9.66 -1.08
CA GLU A 17 -5.82 -9.78 -1.65
C GLU A 17 -6.15 -8.66 -2.65
N LEU A 18 -5.74 -7.41 -2.36
CA LEU A 18 -5.91 -6.27 -3.26
C LEU A 18 -5.10 -6.44 -4.55
N VAL A 19 -3.82 -6.83 -4.45
CA VAL A 19 -2.96 -7.07 -5.63
C VAL A 19 -3.50 -8.20 -6.49
N ARG A 20 -4.05 -9.26 -5.86
CA ARG A 20 -4.68 -10.36 -6.59
C ARG A 20 -5.98 -9.94 -7.28
N ALA A 21 -6.71 -8.98 -6.72
CA ALA A 21 -7.96 -8.47 -7.27
C ALA A 21 -7.74 -7.41 -8.36
N SER A 22 -6.63 -6.68 -8.33
CA SER A 22 -6.28 -5.73 -9.39
C SER A 22 -5.97 -6.46 -10.70
N SER A 23 -6.50 -5.95 -11.82
CA SER A 23 -6.01 -6.34 -13.14
C SER A 23 -4.52 -5.99 -13.27
N HIS A 24 -3.78 -6.72 -14.13
CA HIS A 24 -2.40 -6.35 -14.44
C HIS A 24 -2.39 -4.98 -15.12
N SER A 25 -2.24 -3.93 -14.31
CA SER A 25 -2.18 -2.56 -14.78
C SER A 25 -0.84 -2.31 -15.44
N THR A 26 -0.88 -1.74 -16.64
CA THR A 26 0.32 -1.22 -17.30
C THR A 26 0.62 0.22 -16.87
N ASP A 27 -0.20 0.79 -15.98
CA ASP A 27 0.03 2.12 -15.45
C ASP A 27 1.24 2.13 -14.51
N LEU A 28 2.19 3.01 -14.83
CA LEU A 28 3.42 3.18 -14.06
C LEU A 28 3.13 3.77 -12.68
N MET A 29 2.10 4.60 -12.53
CA MET A 29 1.76 5.22 -11.26
C MET A 29 1.20 4.18 -10.29
N GLU A 30 0.28 3.33 -10.75
CA GLU A 30 -0.23 2.20 -9.98
C GLU A 30 0.90 1.21 -9.59
N ALA A 31 1.78 0.86 -10.54
CA ALA A 31 2.91 -0.02 -10.26
C ALA A 31 3.88 0.58 -9.22
N MET A 32 4.16 1.88 -9.31
CA MET A 32 4.99 2.60 -8.34
C MET A 32 4.37 2.63 -6.95
N ALA A 33 3.04 2.86 -6.86
CA ALA A 33 2.32 2.87 -5.59
C ALA A 33 2.34 1.48 -4.94
N MET A 34 2.08 0.41 -5.70
CA MET A 34 2.16 -0.97 -5.21
C MET A 34 3.56 -1.33 -4.71
N GLY A 35 4.59 -1.02 -5.49
CA GLY A 35 5.99 -1.27 -5.11
C GLY A 35 6.40 -0.49 -3.85
N SER A 36 5.94 0.74 -3.70
CA SER A 36 6.21 1.57 -2.51
C SER A 36 5.57 0.98 -1.25
N VAL A 37 4.32 0.51 -1.34
CA VAL A 37 3.63 -0.18 -0.23
C VAL A 37 4.35 -1.48 0.13
N GLN A 38 4.75 -2.28 -0.87
CA GLN A 38 5.50 -3.52 -0.63
C GLN A 38 6.85 -3.25 0.06
N ALA A 39 7.59 -2.25 -0.40
CA ALA A 39 8.86 -1.86 0.22
C ALA A 39 8.67 -1.37 1.66
N SER A 40 7.59 -0.63 1.94
CA SER A 40 7.28 -0.13 3.29
C SER A 40 7.10 -1.25 4.31
N TYR A 41 6.43 -2.35 3.92
CA TYR A 41 6.30 -3.53 4.78
C TYR A 41 7.64 -4.24 4.99
N HIS A 42 8.48 -4.31 3.96
CA HIS A 42 9.79 -4.96 4.05
C HIS A 42 10.73 -4.23 5.00
N CYS A 43 10.73 -2.90 5.01
CA CYS A 43 11.62 -2.10 5.85
C CYS A 43 10.98 -1.52 7.11
N LEU A 44 9.71 -1.83 7.39
CA LEU A 44 8.94 -1.26 8.51
C LEU A 44 8.93 0.27 8.50
N ALA A 45 8.73 0.86 7.32
CA ALA A 45 8.72 2.31 7.17
C ALA A 45 7.64 2.95 8.05
N ALA A 46 8.00 4.03 8.74
CA ALA A 46 7.06 4.79 9.57
C ALA A 46 6.08 5.66 8.74
N ALA A 47 6.45 6.00 7.50
CA ALA A 47 5.64 6.83 6.61
C ALA A 47 6.01 6.61 5.14
N LEU A 48 5.05 6.92 4.26
CA LEU A 48 5.25 7.09 2.82
C LEU A 48 5.09 8.59 2.51
N ILE A 49 6.08 9.19 1.84
CA ILE A 49 6.03 10.59 1.43
C ILE A 49 5.79 10.62 -0.08
N VAL A 50 4.69 11.25 -0.51
CA VAL A 50 4.29 11.36 -1.92
C VAL A 50 4.21 12.84 -2.29
N LEU A 51 4.94 13.25 -3.31
CA LEU A 51 4.82 14.59 -3.90
C LEU A 51 3.84 14.51 -5.07
N THR A 52 2.69 15.15 -4.93
CA THR A 52 1.60 15.11 -5.91
C THR A 52 0.94 16.47 -6.05
N GLU A 53 0.42 16.77 -7.24
CA GLU A 53 -0.37 17.97 -7.51
C GLU A 53 -1.86 17.75 -7.17
N SER A 54 -2.43 16.61 -7.58
CA SER A 54 -3.87 16.32 -7.53
C SER A 54 -4.29 15.31 -6.45
N GLY A 55 -3.33 14.70 -5.76
CA GLY A 55 -3.55 13.51 -4.94
C GLY A 55 -3.04 12.27 -5.64
#